data_AF-A0A7G9WJK9-F1
#
_entry.id   AF-A0A7G9WJK9-F1
#
_cell.length_a   1.000
_cell.length_b   1.000
_cell.length_c   1.000
_cell.angle_alpha   90.00
_cell.angle_beta   90.00
_cell.angle_gamma   90.00
#
_symmetry.space_group_name_H-M   'P 1'
#
loop_
_entity.id
_entity.type
_entity.pdbx_description
1 polymer ?
#
loop_
_entity_poly.entity_id
_entity_poly.type
_entity_poly.pdbx_seq_one_letter_code
_entity_poly.pdbx_strand_id
1 'polypeptide(L)'
;MDNKFVLNAIYKNAIQYHNNLEGKNILFVFGSRENTNFIETSFLKKHFLHLTGVKLTNGMSATLFYKRCLSNQISPNDFQTDFKVKLKLDVLPQVMKIYKNAKMCGDFDGNRLKLHTDKIIGNVTASIGFVKDGNYYVPNTVLEEDIRKVTIHPQQRILAIFRKPVKQKTYTELCYLANNIPKEALILPNEVTVKLDVPDLGEATLYQEPESQKLSDMIDQAKKQAQQYNAEQEKGHTRNHSELER
;
A
#
# COMPACT_ATOMS: atom_id res chain seq x y z
N MET A 1 2.85 -12.98 -31.85
CA MET A 1 1.90 -11.89 -31.58
C MET A 1 2.25 -10.75 -32.51
N ASP A 2 1.26 -10.13 -33.16
CA ASP A 2 1.54 -9.01 -34.08
C ASP A 2 1.99 -7.77 -33.29
N ASN A 3 3.17 -7.23 -33.61
CA ASN A 3 3.70 -6.02 -32.98
C ASN A 3 2.76 -4.81 -33.17
N LYS A 4 1.93 -4.80 -34.22
CA LYS A 4 0.91 -3.76 -34.44
C LYS A 4 -0.21 -3.82 -33.40
N PHE A 5 -0.64 -5.03 -33.02
CA PHE A 5 -1.61 -5.22 -31.94
C PHE A 5 -1.03 -4.75 -30.59
N VAL A 6 0.21 -5.14 -30.30
CA VAL A 6 0.92 -4.75 -29.08
C VAL A 6 1.06 -3.22 -29.00
N LEU A 7 1.44 -2.58 -30.10
CA LEU A 7 1.59 -1.14 -30.18
C LEU A 7 0.27 -0.40 -29.87
N ASN A 8 -0.83 -0.83 -30.48
CA ASN A 8 -2.15 -0.24 -30.24
C ASN A 8 -2.57 -0.41 -28.76
N ALA A 9 -2.31 -1.58 -28.17
CA ALA A 9 -2.59 -1.83 -26.77
C ALA A 9 -1.74 -0.93 -25.84
N ILE A 10 -0.47 -0.73 -26.16
CA ILE A 10 0.43 0.16 -25.42
C ILE A 10 -0.07 1.60 -25.47
N TYR A 11 -0.42 2.13 -26.66
CA TYR A 11 -0.95 3.49 -26.80
C TYR A 11 -2.23 3.71 -26.01
N LYS A 12 -3.20 2.80 -26.15
CA LYS A 12 -4.45 2.88 -25.39
C LYS A 12 -4.19 2.89 -23.89
N ASN A 13 -3.29 2.02 -23.41
CA ASN A 13 -2.97 1.94 -21.99
C ASN A 13 -2.11 3.12 -21.50
N ALA A 14 -1.30 3.75 -22.35
CA ALA A 14 -0.55 4.95 -21.98
C ALA A 14 -1.49 6.13 -21.68
N ILE A 15 -2.54 6.29 -22.48
CA ILE A 15 -3.61 7.28 -22.24
C ILE A 15 -4.35 6.97 -20.93
N GLN A 16 -4.69 5.70 -20.70
CA GLN A 16 -5.33 5.30 -19.45
C GLN A 16 -4.42 5.51 -18.24
N TYR A 17 -3.12 5.23 -18.35
CA TYR A 17 -2.13 5.50 -17.30
C TYR A 17 -2.05 7.00 -17.00
N HIS A 18 -1.98 7.84 -18.04
CA HIS A 18 -1.96 9.30 -17.93
C HIS A 18 -3.14 9.82 -17.10
N ASN A 19 -4.34 9.40 -17.48
CA ASN A 19 -5.57 9.91 -16.88
C ASN A 19 -5.77 9.41 -15.45
N ASN A 20 -5.33 8.18 -15.15
CA ASN A 20 -5.71 7.52 -13.91
C ASN A 20 -4.60 7.46 -12.85
N LEU A 21 -3.34 7.28 -13.25
CA LEU A 21 -2.25 6.93 -12.35
C LEU A 21 -1.07 7.90 -12.40
N GLU A 22 -0.71 8.42 -13.58
CA GLU A 22 0.47 9.26 -13.71
C GLU A 22 0.42 10.48 -12.76
N GLY A 23 1.52 10.70 -12.04
CA GLY A 23 1.66 11.84 -11.15
C GLY A 23 0.78 11.75 -9.91
N LYS A 24 0.32 10.54 -9.53
CA LYS A 24 -0.50 10.32 -8.34
C LYS A 24 0.21 9.42 -7.33
N ASN A 25 -0.03 9.73 -6.06
CA ASN A 25 0.15 8.80 -4.97
C ASN A 25 -1.18 8.12 -4.67
N ILE A 26 -1.13 6.82 -4.39
CA ILE A 26 -2.29 6.04 -3.96
C ILE A 26 -1.94 5.38 -2.63
N LEU A 27 -2.77 5.66 -1.63
CA LEU A 27 -2.69 5.06 -0.31
C LEU A 27 -3.70 3.91 -0.25
N PHE A 28 -3.22 2.72 0.06
CA PHE A 28 -4.05 1.54 0.27
C PHE A 28 -4.08 1.23 1.77
N VAL A 29 -5.27 1.21 2.36
CA VAL A 29 -5.49 0.78 3.74
C VAL A 29 -6.09 -0.62 3.72
N PHE A 30 -5.52 -1.54 4.49
CA PHE A 30 -5.89 -2.95 4.49
C PHE A 30 -5.76 -3.61 5.86
N GLY A 31 -6.39 -4.76 6.04
CA GLY A 31 -6.37 -5.52 7.30
C GLY A 31 -7.77 -5.87 7.78
N SER A 32 -7.97 -5.85 9.09
CA SER A 32 -9.29 -5.95 9.74
C SER A 32 -9.74 -4.57 10.23
N ARG A 33 -10.95 -4.47 10.79
CA ARG A 33 -11.45 -3.18 11.29
C ARG A 33 -10.68 -2.72 12.53
N GLU A 34 -10.19 -3.67 13.32
CA GLU A 34 -9.49 -3.49 14.58
C GLU A 34 -7.97 -3.35 14.38
N ASN A 35 -7.44 -3.93 13.30
CA ASN A 35 -6.02 -3.91 12.98
C ASN A 35 -5.81 -3.56 11.51
N THR A 36 -5.63 -2.27 11.26
CA THR A 36 -5.37 -1.71 9.94
C THR A 36 -3.89 -1.44 9.73
N ASN A 37 -3.42 -1.71 8.52
CA ASN A 37 -2.12 -1.34 8.02
C ASN A 37 -2.28 -0.61 6.68
N PHE A 38 -1.20 -0.04 6.16
CA PHE A 38 -1.26 0.75 4.94
C PHE A 38 0.04 0.68 4.13
N ILE A 39 -0.07 0.97 2.84
CA ILE A 39 1.07 1.35 2.01
C ILE A 39 0.76 2.58 1.17
N GLU A 40 1.76 3.43 0.99
CA GLU A 40 1.72 4.55 0.05
C GLU A 40 2.48 4.18 -1.22
N THR A 41 1.85 4.40 -2.37
CA THR A 41 2.42 4.08 -3.68
C THR A 41 2.66 5.34 -4.51
N SER A 42 3.56 5.28 -5.50
CA SER A 42 3.86 6.39 -6.40
C SER A 42 3.93 5.94 -7.87
N PHE A 43 3.16 6.63 -8.71
CA PHE A 43 3.05 6.33 -10.14
C PHE A 43 3.66 7.45 -10.98
N LEU A 44 4.87 7.23 -11.49
CA LEU A 44 5.61 8.20 -12.30
C LEU A 44 5.67 7.74 -13.76
N LYS A 45 6.01 8.66 -14.67
CA LYS A 45 6.17 8.39 -16.11
C LYS A 45 7.06 7.17 -16.38
N LYS A 46 8.18 7.07 -15.66
CA LYS A 46 9.17 5.99 -15.82
C LYS A 46 8.62 4.59 -15.52
N HIS A 47 7.57 4.48 -14.68
CA HIS A 47 7.07 3.17 -14.27
C HIS A 47 6.22 2.48 -15.35
N PHE A 48 5.64 3.24 -16.29
CA PHE A 48 4.75 2.67 -17.31
C PHE A 48 5.41 1.56 -18.14
N LEU A 49 6.68 1.73 -18.52
CA LEU A 49 7.44 0.74 -19.30
C LEU A 49 7.42 -0.65 -18.62
N HIS A 50 7.65 -0.71 -17.31
CA HIS A 50 7.68 -1.97 -16.55
C HIS A 50 6.33 -2.72 -16.57
N LEU A 51 5.22 -1.97 -16.65
CA LEU A 51 3.87 -2.52 -16.71
C LEU A 51 3.57 -3.13 -18.07
N THR A 52 4.10 -2.55 -19.16
CA THR A 52 3.90 -3.10 -20.52
C THR A 52 4.64 -4.42 -20.75
N GLY A 53 5.78 -4.62 -20.08
CA GLY A 53 6.64 -5.79 -20.25
C GLY A 53 7.48 -5.81 -21.52
N VAL A 54 7.34 -4.83 -22.42
CA VAL A 54 8.19 -4.77 -23.63
C VAL A 54 9.61 -4.37 -23.27
N LYS A 55 10.57 -4.80 -24.09
CA LYS A 55 11.98 -4.43 -23.96
C LYS A 55 12.35 -3.49 -25.08
N LEU A 56 12.91 -2.32 -24.74
CA LEU A 56 13.32 -1.33 -25.73
C LEU A 56 14.61 -1.77 -26.43
N THR A 57 14.68 -1.56 -27.74
CA THR A 57 15.81 -2.00 -28.60
C THR A 57 16.80 -0.88 -28.89
N ASN A 58 16.38 0.37 -28.71
CA ASN A 58 17.07 1.58 -29.17
C ASN A 58 17.67 2.42 -28.02
N GLY A 59 17.75 1.87 -26.81
CA GLY A 59 18.31 2.56 -25.63
C GLY A 59 17.47 3.74 -25.12
N MET A 60 16.25 3.94 -25.62
CA MET A 60 15.36 5.01 -25.18
C MET A 60 15.05 4.88 -23.68
N SER A 61 15.02 6.00 -22.97
CA SER A 61 14.64 6.00 -21.54
C SER A 61 13.15 5.69 -21.36
N ALA A 62 12.77 5.09 -20.23
CA ALA A 62 11.38 4.78 -19.92
C ALA A 62 10.46 6.02 -19.94
N THR A 63 10.97 7.17 -19.49
CA THR A 63 10.24 8.45 -19.55
C THR A 63 10.03 8.92 -20.99
N LEU A 64 11.04 8.79 -21.86
CA LEU A 64 10.90 9.15 -23.28
C LEU A 64 9.97 8.19 -24.02
N PHE A 65 10.06 6.88 -23.73
CA PHE A 65 9.14 5.87 -24.23
C PHE A 65 7.69 6.23 -23.89
N TYR A 66 7.42 6.54 -22.63
CA TYR A 66 6.08 6.92 -22.20
C TYR A 66 5.56 8.19 -22.91
N LYS A 67 6.40 9.24 -23.02
CA LYS A 67 6.05 10.47 -23.75
C LYS A 67 5.72 10.17 -25.22
N ARG A 68 6.52 9.35 -25.89
CA ARG A 68 6.28 8.94 -27.28
C ARG A 68 5.05 8.05 -27.44
N CYS A 69 4.71 7.24 -26.44
CA CYS A 69 3.45 6.50 -26.43
C CYS A 69 2.24 7.43 -26.46
N LEU A 70 2.28 8.54 -25.71
CA LEU A 70 1.18 9.52 -25.67
C LEU A 70 1.04 10.30 -26.99
N SER A 71 2.14 10.50 -27.72
CA SER A 71 2.14 11.17 -29.02
C SER A 71 2.05 10.21 -30.22
N ASN A 72 1.84 8.92 -30.00
CA ASN A 72 1.83 7.87 -31.04
C ASN A 72 3.12 7.82 -31.88
N GLN A 73 4.28 8.05 -31.26
CA GLN A 73 5.61 8.15 -31.90
C GLN A 73 6.52 6.93 -31.60
N ILE A 74 5.94 5.77 -31.27
CA ILE A 74 6.65 4.49 -31.14
C ILE A 74 6.43 3.64 -32.40
N SER A 75 7.50 3.02 -32.88
CA SER A 75 7.47 2.06 -33.99
C SER A 75 7.51 0.62 -33.46
N PRO A 76 6.95 -0.36 -34.19
CA PRO A 76 7.16 -1.79 -33.92
C PRO A 76 8.64 -2.22 -33.79
N ASN A 77 9.58 -1.45 -34.36
CA ASN A 77 11.02 -1.74 -34.28
C ASN A 77 11.68 -1.20 -33.00
N ASP A 78 11.01 -0.32 -32.26
CA ASP A 78 11.55 0.31 -31.04
C ASP A 78 11.50 -0.61 -29.81
N PHE A 79 10.81 -1.75 -29.93
CA PHE A 79 10.66 -2.69 -28.84
C PHE A 79 10.61 -4.16 -29.31
N GLN A 80 10.90 -5.05 -28.38
CA GLN A 80 10.74 -6.50 -28.51
C GLN A 80 9.73 -7.00 -27.49
N THR A 81 9.06 -8.09 -27.84
CA THR A 81 8.07 -8.75 -27.00
C THR A 81 8.50 -10.16 -26.65
N ASP A 82 8.21 -10.60 -25.44
CA ASP A 82 8.26 -12.01 -25.06
C ASP A 82 6.85 -12.55 -24.81
N PHE A 83 6.76 -13.83 -24.40
CA PHE A 83 5.49 -14.49 -24.12
C PHE A 83 4.68 -13.87 -22.98
N LYS A 84 5.30 -13.06 -22.10
CA LYS A 84 4.64 -12.43 -20.95
C LYS A 84 3.98 -11.10 -21.31
N VAL A 85 4.38 -10.47 -22.42
CA VAL A 85 3.81 -9.19 -22.86
C VAL A 85 2.30 -9.30 -23.06
N LYS A 86 1.82 -10.38 -23.69
CA LYS A 86 0.37 -10.61 -23.85
C LYS A 86 -0.36 -10.61 -22.51
N LEU A 87 0.10 -11.43 -21.56
CA LEU A 87 -0.51 -11.57 -20.24
C LEU A 87 -0.58 -10.22 -19.52
N LYS A 88 0.50 -9.43 -19.60
CA LYS A 88 0.54 -8.10 -19.01
C LYS A 88 -0.46 -7.15 -19.67
N LEU A 89 -0.47 -7.07 -21.00
CA LEU A 89 -1.33 -6.17 -21.76
C LEU A 89 -2.83 -6.49 -21.60
N ASP A 90 -3.18 -7.77 -21.45
CA ASP A 90 -4.57 -8.22 -21.27
C ASP A 90 -5.17 -7.67 -19.95
N VAL A 91 -4.35 -7.52 -18.89
CA VAL A 91 -4.81 -6.98 -17.59
C VAL A 91 -4.56 -5.49 -17.38
N LEU A 92 -3.72 -4.83 -18.19
CA LEU A 92 -3.43 -3.41 -18.04
C LEU A 92 -4.68 -2.53 -17.93
N PRO A 93 -5.75 -2.70 -18.72
CA PRO A 93 -6.95 -1.87 -18.59
C PRO A 93 -7.58 -1.91 -17.19
N GLN A 94 -7.50 -3.07 -16.51
CA GLN A 94 -7.97 -3.22 -15.13
C GLN A 94 -6.99 -2.57 -14.14
N VAL A 95 -5.68 -2.77 -14.35
CA VAL A 95 -4.62 -2.20 -13.51
C VAL A 95 -4.57 -0.67 -13.57
N MET A 96 -4.89 -0.06 -14.72
CA MET A 96 -5.00 1.41 -14.82
C MET A 96 -6.07 1.98 -13.88
N LYS A 97 -6.99 1.14 -13.40
CA LYS A 97 -8.04 1.48 -12.44
C LYS A 97 -7.85 0.78 -11.10
N ILE A 98 -6.61 0.42 -10.74
CA ILE A 98 -6.30 -0.29 -9.49
C ILE A 98 -6.84 0.43 -8.25
N TYR A 99 -6.87 1.77 -8.28
CA TYR A 99 -7.44 2.62 -7.23
C TYR A 99 -8.93 2.41 -6.94
N LYS A 100 -9.65 1.73 -7.83
CA LYS A 100 -11.08 1.36 -7.67
C LYS A 100 -11.28 -0.14 -7.53
N ASN A 101 -10.43 -0.92 -8.21
CA ASN A 101 -10.67 -2.34 -8.43
C ASN A 101 -9.91 -3.26 -7.46
N ALA A 102 -8.89 -2.76 -6.76
CA ALA A 102 -8.15 -3.55 -5.78
C ALA A 102 -9.04 -3.97 -4.61
N LYS A 103 -8.91 -5.23 -4.19
CA LYS A 103 -9.66 -5.84 -3.08
C LYS A 103 -8.76 -6.50 -2.04
N MET A 104 -7.54 -6.86 -2.42
CA MET A 104 -6.62 -7.60 -1.58
C MET A 104 -5.19 -7.04 -1.71
N CYS A 105 -4.42 -7.21 -0.65
CA CYS A 105 -3.00 -6.91 -0.52
C CYS A 105 -2.30 -8.12 0.12
N GLY A 106 -1.04 -8.37 -0.23
CA GLY A 106 -0.22 -9.37 0.44
C GLY A 106 1.26 -9.20 0.11
N ASP A 107 2.11 -9.80 0.93
CA ASP A 107 3.54 -9.94 0.64
C ASP A 107 3.75 -10.97 -0.47
N PHE A 108 4.65 -10.67 -1.41
CA PHE A 108 4.98 -11.59 -2.48
C PHE A 108 5.61 -12.88 -1.91
N ASP A 109 5.19 -14.04 -2.43
CA ASP A 109 5.59 -15.35 -1.87
C ASP A 109 7.03 -15.79 -2.23
N GLY A 110 7.69 -15.06 -3.13
CA GLY A 110 9.06 -15.37 -3.55
C GLY A 110 9.22 -16.59 -4.46
N ASN A 111 8.15 -17.35 -4.72
CA ASN A 111 8.22 -18.64 -5.42
C ASN A 111 8.45 -18.50 -6.93
N ARG A 112 8.36 -17.29 -7.49
CA ARG A 112 8.63 -17.04 -8.92
C ARG A 112 10.04 -16.53 -9.15
N LEU A 113 10.90 -17.43 -9.65
CA LEU A 113 12.23 -17.11 -10.15
C LEU A 113 12.17 -15.88 -11.08
N LYS A 114 13.01 -14.88 -10.80
CA LYS A 114 13.18 -13.62 -11.55
C LYS A 114 12.14 -12.51 -11.31
N LEU A 115 11.26 -12.63 -10.32
CA LEU A 115 10.39 -11.52 -9.91
C LEU A 115 10.94 -10.85 -8.64
N HIS A 116 11.39 -9.61 -8.76
CA HIS A 116 11.81 -8.78 -7.63
C HIS A 116 10.64 -7.88 -7.23
N THR A 117 9.85 -8.27 -6.22
CA THR A 117 8.63 -7.57 -5.79
C THR A 117 8.42 -7.79 -4.30
N ASP A 118 7.98 -6.75 -3.57
CA ASP A 118 7.76 -6.81 -2.13
C ASP A 118 6.27 -7.04 -1.83
N LYS A 119 5.41 -6.15 -2.35
CA LYS A 119 3.96 -6.16 -2.10
C LYS A 119 3.20 -6.41 -3.40
N ILE A 120 2.14 -7.20 -3.32
CA ILE A 120 1.17 -7.40 -4.40
C ILE A 120 -0.16 -6.79 -3.97
N ILE A 121 -0.78 -5.98 -4.83
CA ILE A 121 -2.14 -5.47 -4.64
C ILE A 121 -2.97 -5.78 -5.88
N GLY A 122 -4.21 -6.21 -5.67
CA GLY A 122 -5.08 -6.55 -6.79
C GLY A 122 -6.36 -7.22 -6.35
N ASN A 123 -6.84 -8.10 -7.22
CA ASN A 123 -8.00 -8.95 -7.00
C ASN A 123 -7.70 -10.36 -7.55
N VAL A 124 -8.74 -11.14 -7.85
CA VAL A 124 -8.60 -12.52 -8.35
C VAL A 124 -8.29 -12.60 -9.85
N THR A 125 -8.35 -11.50 -10.60
CA THR A 125 -8.13 -11.46 -12.05
C THR A 125 -6.85 -10.74 -12.45
N ALA A 126 -6.48 -9.69 -11.71
CA ALA A 126 -5.33 -8.87 -12.02
C ALA A 126 -4.70 -8.31 -10.74
N SER A 127 -3.37 -8.29 -10.72
CA SER A 127 -2.61 -7.66 -9.65
C SER A 127 -1.40 -6.88 -10.16
N ILE A 128 -0.94 -5.96 -9.33
CA ILE A 128 0.24 -5.14 -9.55
C ILE A 128 1.24 -5.43 -8.43
N GLY A 129 2.48 -5.64 -8.83
CA GLY A 129 3.60 -5.76 -7.92
C GLY A 129 4.23 -4.41 -7.66
N PHE A 130 4.65 -4.21 -6.42
CA PHE A 130 5.37 -3.05 -5.96
C PHE A 130 6.67 -3.41 -5.26
N VAL A 131 7.65 -2.53 -5.42
CA VAL A 131 8.91 -2.53 -4.66
C VAL A 131 9.03 -1.23 -3.88
N LYS A 132 9.67 -1.28 -2.72
CA LYS A 132 9.92 -0.08 -1.92
C LYS A 132 11.02 0.78 -2.55
N ASP A 133 10.73 2.06 -2.80
CA ASP A 133 11.65 3.09 -3.31
C ASP A 133 11.53 4.32 -2.41
N GLY A 134 12.43 4.41 -1.43
CA GLY A 134 12.38 5.41 -0.36
C GLY A 134 11.12 5.26 0.50
N ASN A 135 10.33 6.33 0.58
CA ASN A 135 9.10 6.38 1.39
C ASN A 135 7.87 5.80 0.67
N TYR A 136 7.99 5.45 -0.61
CA TYR A 136 6.86 4.98 -1.42
C TYR A 136 7.12 3.59 -2.00
N TYR A 137 6.03 2.90 -2.31
CA TYR A 137 6.04 1.70 -3.14
C TYR A 137 5.82 2.09 -4.61
N VAL A 138 6.72 1.65 -5.49
CA VAL A 138 6.65 1.94 -6.92
C VAL A 138 6.33 0.67 -7.70
N PRO A 139 5.44 0.75 -8.70
CA PRO A 139 5.02 -0.44 -9.42
C PRO A 139 6.13 -0.91 -10.37
N ASN A 140 6.41 -2.21 -10.32
CA ASN A 140 7.51 -2.83 -11.07
C ASN A 140 7.04 -3.97 -11.98
N THR A 141 5.80 -4.47 -11.80
CA THR A 141 5.23 -5.50 -12.66
C THR A 141 3.71 -5.54 -12.55
N VAL A 142 3.06 -6.20 -13.51
CA VAL A 142 1.64 -6.59 -13.46
C VAL A 142 1.54 -8.09 -13.70
N LEU A 143 0.53 -8.72 -13.12
CA LEU A 143 0.29 -10.16 -13.17
C LEU A 143 -1.18 -10.43 -13.53
N GLU A 144 -1.39 -11.28 -14.53
CA GLU A 144 -2.70 -11.88 -14.84
C GLU A 144 -2.86 -13.14 -13.99
N GLU A 145 -3.05 -12.94 -12.69
CA GLU A 145 -3.08 -14.01 -11.70
C GLU A 145 -4.02 -13.65 -10.56
N ASP A 146 -4.56 -14.69 -9.95
CA ASP A 146 -5.23 -14.57 -8.66
C ASP A 146 -4.20 -14.27 -7.58
N ILE A 147 -4.35 -13.12 -6.90
CA ILE A 147 -3.43 -12.67 -5.84
C ILE A 147 -3.20 -13.75 -4.77
N ARG A 148 -4.20 -14.60 -4.49
CA ARG A 148 -4.11 -15.67 -3.50
C ARG A 148 -3.08 -16.74 -3.85
N LYS A 149 -2.66 -16.81 -5.10
CA LYS A 149 -1.67 -17.78 -5.61
C LYS A 149 -0.25 -17.23 -5.68
N VAL A 150 -0.07 -15.94 -5.40
CA VAL A 150 1.23 -15.24 -5.57
C VAL A 150 1.63 -14.44 -4.32
N THR A 151 0.90 -14.62 -3.23
CA THR A 151 1.14 -13.93 -1.96
C THR A 151 1.16 -14.90 -0.80
N ILE A 152 1.90 -14.55 0.24
CA ILE A 152 1.92 -15.28 1.51
C ILE A 152 0.55 -15.18 2.17
N HIS A 153 0.01 -16.31 2.63
CA HIS A 153 -1.24 -16.34 3.37
C HIS A 153 -1.04 -15.91 4.84
N PRO A 154 -2.02 -15.22 5.47
CA PRO A 154 -3.30 -14.79 4.89
C PRO A 154 -3.21 -13.47 4.11
N GLN A 155 -3.98 -13.36 3.03
CA GLN A 155 -4.13 -12.09 2.30
C GLN A 155 -4.94 -11.09 3.13
N GLN A 156 -4.58 -9.81 3.02
CA GLN A 156 -5.24 -8.73 3.73
C GLN A 156 -6.27 -8.05 2.83
N ARG A 157 -7.48 -7.84 3.36
CA ARG A 157 -8.57 -7.16 2.66
C ARG A 157 -8.26 -5.67 2.56
N ILE A 158 -8.41 -5.09 1.37
CA ILE A 158 -8.39 -3.63 1.20
C ILE A 158 -9.67 -3.06 1.78
N LEU A 159 -9.53 -2.12 2.72
CA LEU A 159 -10.63 -1.45 3.42
C LEU A 159 -10.94 -0.09 2.80
N ALA A 160 -9.91 0.67 2.45
CA ALA A 160 -10.06 1.97 1.81
C ALA A 160 -8.90 2.26 0.86
N ILE A 161 -9.16 3.09 -0.16
CA ILE A 161 -8.14 3.58 -1.08
C ILE A 161 -8.30 5.08 -1.22
N PHE A 162 -7.20 5.81 -1.02
CA PHE A 162 -7.13 7.25 -1.16
C PHE A 162 -6.15 7.65 -2.26
N ARG A 163 -6.36 8.82 -2.86
CA ARG A 163 -5.49 9.34 -3.92
C ARG A 163 -5.19 10.82 -3.73
N LYS A 164 -3.98 11.21 -4.15
CA LYS A 164 -3.56 12.62 -4.34
C LYS A 164 -2.62 12.77 -5.52
N PRO A 165 -2.53 13.96 -6.13
CA PRO A 165 -1.36 14.35 -6.92
C PRO A 165 -0.07 14.30 -6.09
N VAL A 166 1.04 13.89 -6.70
CA VAL A 166 2.36 13.81 -6.01
C VAL A 166 2.84 15.13 -5.43
N LYS A 167 2.38 16.26 -5.99
CA LYS A 167 2.73 17.61 -5.52
C LYS A 167 1.91 18.06 -4.30
N GLN A 168 0.81 17.38 -3.99
CA GLN A 168 -0.01 17.68 -2.82
C GLN A 168 0.52 16.94 -1.59
N LYS A 169 0.40 17.58 -0.42
CA LYS A 169 0.82 17.01 0.85
C LYS A 169 -0.19 15.98 1.37
N THR A 170 -1.48 16.29 1.26
CA THR A 170 -2.58 15.50 1.82
C THR A 170 -3.34 14.72 0.75
N TYR A 171 -3.94 13.60 1.17
CA TYR A 171 -4.87 12.80 0.38
C TYR A 171 -6.27 13.40 0.42
N THR A 172 -6.80 13.71 -0.76
CA THR A 172 -8.05 14.48 -0.90
C THR A 172 -9.17 13.69 -1.57
N GLU A 173 -8.86 12.57 -2.21
CA GLU A 173 -9.84 11.74 -2.93
C GLU A 173 -9.99 10.37 -2.26
N LEU A 174 -11.19 10.05 -1.76
CA LEU A 174 -11.56 8.68 -1.38
C LEU A 174 -12.04 7.93 -2.62
N CYS A 175 -11.24 6.98 -3.10
CA CYS A 175 -11.50 6.25 -4.35
C CYS A 175 -12.30 4.97 -4.14
N TYR A 176 -12.16 4.35 -2.96
CA TYR A 176 -12.81 3.10 -2.62
C TYR A 176 -12.99 2.99 -1.11
N LEU A 177 -14.13 2.46 -0.70
CA LEU A 177 -14.41 2.01 0.65
C LEU A 177 -15.03 0.60 0.56
N ALA A 178 -14.58 -0.32 1.41
CA ALA A 178 -15.05 -1.68 1.37
C ALA A 178 -16.49 -1.79 1.89
N ASN A 179 -17.29 -2.61 1.22
CA ASN A 179 -18.68 -2.85 1.60
C ASN A 179 -18.77 -3.28 3.08
N ASN A 180 -19.85 -2.85 3.75
CA ASN A 180 -20.16 -3.13 5.15
C ASN A 180 -19.22 -2.44 6.16
N ILE A 181 -18.46 -1.42 5.74
CA ILE A 181 -17.72 -0.54 6.63
C ILE A 181 -18.35 0.86 6.53
N PRO A 182 -19.14 1.30 7.51
CA PRO A 182 -19.52 2.70 7.65
C PRO A 182 -18.25 3.55 7.73
N LYS A 183 -18.28 4.74 7.12
CA LYS A 183 -17.11 5.62 7.02
C LYS A 183 -16.56 5.98 8.40
N GLU A 184 -17.47 6.19 9.34
CA GLU A 184 -17.22 6.60 10.72
C GLU A 184 -16.56 5.48 11.55
N ALA A 185 -16.73 4.23 11.12
CA ALA A 185 -16.20 3.05 11.79
C ALA A 185 -14.88 2.55 11.18
N LEU A 186 -14.30 3.26 10.21
CA LEU A 186 -12.99 2.92 9.65
C LEU A 186 -11.90 3.43 10.59
N ILE A 187 -11.26 2.51 11.30
CA ILE A 187 -10.05 2.84 12.08
C ILE A 187 -8.90 3.03 11.09
N LEU A 188 -8.18 4.14 11.23
CA LEU A 188 -7.03 4.47 10.40
C LEU A 188 -5.76 4.56 11.25
N PRO A 189 -4.60 4.13 10.73
CA PRO A 189 -3.32 4.35 11.41
C PRO A 189 -3.06 5.85 11.60
N ASN A 190 -2.50 6.25 12.73
CA ASN A 190 -2.23 7.67 13.06
C ASN A 190 -1.43 8.40 11.96
N GLU A 191 -0.45 7.71 11.38
CA GLU A 191 0.37 8.21 10.27
C GLU A 191 -0.42 8.52 9.01
N VAL A 192 -1.55 7.82 8.80
CA VAL A 192 -2.48 8.07 7.70
C VAL A 192 -3.38 9.24 8.03
N THR A 193 -3.97 9.28 9.22
CA THR A 193 -4.97 10.29 9.63
C THR A 193 -4.44 11.71 9.45
N VAL A 194 -3.18 11.97 9.84
CA VAL A 194 -2.54 13.29 9.68
C VAL A 194 -2.24 13.67 8.22
N LYS A 195 -2.35 12.72 7.29
CA LYS A 195 -2.14 12.93 5.85
C LYS A 195 -3.46 13.01 5.07
N LEU A 196 -4.62 12.89 5.72
CA LEU A 196 -5.91 12.96 5.05
C LEU A 196 -6.50 14.38 5.15
N ASP A 197 -7.07 14.83 4.04
CA ASP A 197 -7.89 16.04 3.94
C ASP A 197 -9.08 15.71 3.03
N VAL A 198 -9.97 14.85 3.53
CA VAL A 198 -11.11 14.33 2.78
C VAL A 198 -12.40 14.81 3.45
N PRO A 199 -13.07 15.84 2.88
CA PRO A 199 -14.24 16.47 3.49
C PRO A 199 -15.40 15.50 3.79
N ASP A 200 -15.53 14.45 2.98
CA ASP A 200 -16.67 13.53 3.00
C ASP A 200 -16.49 12.29 3.89
N LEU A 201 -15.42 12.21 4.70
CA LEU A 201 -15.23 11.10 5.65
C LEU A 201 -15.90 11.31 7.03
N GLY A 202 -16.56 12.45 7.24
CA GLY A 202 -16.97 12.88 8.59
C GLY A 202 -15.73 13.13 9.47
N GLU A 203 -15.91 13.55 10.72
CA GLU A 203 -14.83 13.50 11.71
C GLU A 203 -14.44 12.03 11.88
N ALA A 204 -13.51 11.53 11.05
CA ALA A 204 -13.01 10.18 11.13
C ALA A 204 -12.45 10.00 12.54
N THR A 205 -13.21 9.24 13.33
CA THR A 205 -13.14 9.17 14.78
C THR A 205 -11.72 8.90 15.19
N LEU A 206 -11.10 9.91 15.82
CA LEU A 206 -9.74 9.90 16.32
C LEU A 206 -9.53 8.63 17.16
N TYR A 207 -8.42 7.95 16.87
CA TYR A 207 -7.91 6.77 17.56
C TYR A 207 -8.21 6.80 19.07
N GLN A 208 -8.95 5.83 19.59
CA GLN A 208 -8.89 5.48 21.01
C GLN A 208 -7.85 4.38 21.15
N GLU A 209 -6.81 4.64 21.95
CA GLU A 209 -5.72 3.68 22.17
C GLU A 209 -6.23 2.28 22.54
N PRO A 210 -5.62 1.20 22.01
CA PRO A 210 -6.04 -0.15 22.34
C PRO A 210 -5.84 -0.42 23.83
N GLU A 211 -6.84 -1.05 24.46
CA GLU A 211 -6.87 -1.41 25.89
C GLU A 211 -5.61 -2.16 26.37
N SER A 212 -4.83 -2.76 25.48
CA SER A 212 -3.56 -3.42 25.79
C SER A 212 -2.49 -2.47 26.35
N GLN A 213 -2.45 -1.21 25.89
CA GLN A 213 -1.49 -0.22 26.42
C GLN A 213 -1.95 0.30 27.79
N LYS A 214 -3.27 0.52 27.96
CA LYS A 214 -3.87 0.84 29.27
C LYS A 214 -3.65 -0.29 30.28
N LEU A 215 -3.77 -1.54 29.84
CA LEU A 215 -3.53 -2.70 30.70
C LEU A 215 -2.06 -2.82 31.11
N SER A 216 -1.11 -2.57 30.20
CA SER A 216 0.33 -2.56 30.56
C SER A 216 0.65 -1.43 31.55
N ASP A 217 0.09 -0.25 31.31
CA ASP A 217 0.33 0.92 32.17
C ASP A 217 -0.30 0.73 33.56
N MET A 218 -1.50 0.13 33.62
CA MET A 218 -2.16 -0.25 34.89
C MET A 218 -1.38 -1.33 35.65
N ILE A 219 -0.83 -2.33 34.95
CA ILE A 219 0.00 -3.37 35.57
C ILE A 219 1.29 -2.75 36.14
N ASP A 220 1.93 -1.83 35.43
CA ASP A 220 3.14 -1.17 35.90
C ASP A 220 2.87 -0.19 37.04
N GLN A 221 1.70 0.46 37.06
CA GLN A 221 1.27 1.31 38.17
C GLN A 221 0.97 0.50 39.44
N ALA A 222 0.29 -0.65 39.30
CA ALA A 222 0.03 -1.56 40.41
C ALA A 222 1.32 -2.15 41.00
N LYS A 223 2.30 -2.50 40.16
CA LYS A 223 3.64 -2.95 40.62
C LYS A 223 4.37 -1.88 41.41
N LYS A 224 4.31 -0.61 40.98
CA LYS A 224 4.94 0.51 41.70
C LYS A 224 4.29 0.78 43.06
N GLN A 225 2.95 0.71 43.15
CA GLN A 225 2.24 0.85 44.42
C GLN A 225 2.56 -0.29 45.39
N ALA A 226 2.62 -1.54 44.92
CA ALA A 226 2.99 -2.67 45.75
C ALA A 226 4.42 -2.55 46.31
N GLN A 227 5.36 -2.04 45.50
CA GLN A 227 6.74 -1.78 45.96
C GLN A 227 6.81 -0.65 47.00
N GLN A 228 6.03 0.41 46.85
CA GLN A 228 5.97 1.49 47.85
C GLN A 228 5.37 1.02 49.17
N TYR A 229 4.28 0.25 49.13
CA TYR A 229 3.68 -0.32 50.33
C TYR A 229 4.66 -1.23 51.08
N ASN A 230 5.39 -2.11 50.37
CA ASN A 230 6.39 -2.98 51.00
C ASN A 230 7.56 -2.18 51.61
N ALA A 231 8.03 -1.12 50.94
CA ALA A 231 9.09 -0.25 51.47
C ALA A 231 8.64 0.56 52.70
N GLU A 232 7.36 0.90 52.79
CA GLU A 232 6.77 1.57 53.96
C GLU A 232 6.61 0.61 55.15
N GLN A 233 6.27 -0.66 54.90
CA GLN A 233 6.22 -1.71 55.93
C GLN A 233 7.61 -2.03 56.49
N GLU A 234 8.65 -2.09 55.65
CA GLU A 234 10.03 -2.28 56.10
C GLU A 234 10.57 -1.10 56.93
N LYS A 235 10.17 0.14 56.59
CA LYS A 235 10.48 1.34 57.38
C LYS A 235 9.73 1.41 58.71
N GLY A 236 8.50 0.89 58.76
CA GLY A 236 7.73 0.75 60.00
C GLY A 236 8.35 -0.28 60.95
N HIS A 237 8.87 -1.38 60.41
CA HIS A 237 9.50 -2.44 61.20
C HIS A 237 10.87 -2.02 61.78
N THR A 238 11.65 -1.22 61.04
CA THR A 238 12.93 -0.68 61.52
C THR A 238 12.77 0.43 62.56
N ARG A 239 11.68 1.22 62.52
CA ARG A 239 11.36 2.17 63.60
C ARG A 239 10.99 1.48 64.91
N ASN A 240 10.16 0.44 64.88
CA ASN A 240 9.78 -0.28 66.11
C ASN A 240 10.96 -1.00 66.80
N HIS A 241 11.99 -1.41 66.06
CA HIS A 241 13.18 -2.02 66.65
C HIS A 241 14.15 -1.00 67.31
N SER A 242 14.07 0.29 66.97
CA SER A 242 14.94 1.33 67.55
C SER A 242 14.37 2.01 68.81
N GLU A 243 13.09 1.79 69.11
CA GLU A 243 12.44 2.26 70.36
C GLU A 243 12.46 1.21 71.49
N LEU A 244 12.90 -0.02 71.21
CA LEU A 244 13.03 -1.11 72.18
C LEU A 244 14.45 -1.26 72.79
N GLU A 245 15.42 -0.45 72.37
CA GLU A 245 16.80 -0.42 72.91
C GLU A 245 17.14 0.88 73.65
N ARG A 246 16.18 1.48 74.36
CA ARG A 246 16.43 2.56 75.33
C ARG A 246 15.90 2.21 76.72
#